data_AF-Q9GMC6-F1
#
_entry.id   AF-Q9GMC6-F1
#
_cell.length_a   1.000
_cell.length_b   1.000
_cell.length_c   1.000
_cell.angle_alpha   90.00
_cell.angle_beta   90.00
_cell.angle_gamma   90.00
#
_symmetry.space_group_name_H-M   'P 1'
#
loop_
_entity.id
_entity.type
_entity.pdbx_description
1 polymer ?
#
loop_
_entity_poly.entity_id
_entity_poly.type
_entity_poly.pdbx_seq_one_letter_code
_entity_poly.pdbx_strand_id
1 'polypeptide(L)' 'VIITQEQRDTVPIPKTGLSQLGRWMSEEDFEKAFNARFPGCMKGRTMYVIPFSMGPLGSPLSKIGIELTDSPY' A
#
# COMPACT_ATOMS: atom_id res chain seq x y z
N VAL A 1 5.73 3.92 -1.97
CA VAL A 1 6.22 3.34 -3.24
C VAL A 1 5.06 2.63 -3.91
N ILE A 2 5.07 2.49 -5.22
CA ILE A 2 4.09 1.67 -5.96
C ILE A 2 4.84 0.46 -6.51
N ILE A 3 4.22 -0.72 -6.42
CA ILE A 3 4.79 -1.99 -6.82
C ILE A 3 4.00 -2.46 -8.06
N THR A 4 4.73 -2.68 -9.15
CA THR A 4 4.21 -3.21 -10.42
C THR A 4 5.29 -4.09 -11.03
N GLN A 5 4.91 -5.09 -11.83
CA GLN A 5 5.85 -5.98 -12.53
C GLN A 5 6.89 -5.16 -13.33
N GLU A 6 6.43 -4.20 -14.13
CA GLU A 6 7.29 -3.30 -14.89
C GLU A 6 7.34 -1.91 -14.24
N GLN A 7 8.55 -1.35 -14.11
CA GLN A 7 8.75 0.00 -13.54
C GLN A 7 8.01 1.08 -14.35
N ARG A 8 7.93 0.88 -15.68
CA ARG A 8 7.39 1.88 -16.60
C ARG A 8 5.89 2.12 -16.42
N ASP A 9 5.17 1.14 -15.88
CA ASP A 9 3.74 1.28 -15.55
C ASP A 9 3.51 2.20 -14.34
N THR A 10 4.53 2.34 -13.49
CA THR A 10 4.50 3.20 -12.30
C THR A 10 5.09 4.58 -12.55
N VAL A 11 6.24 4.66 -13.23
CA VAL A 11 6.91 5.93 -13.53
C VAL A 11 7.53 5.94 -14.92
N PRO A 12 7.51 7.07 -15.65
CA PRO A 12 8.33 7.24 -16.84
C PRO A 12 9.82 7.03 -16.52
N ILE A 13 10.56 6.37 -17.41
CA ILE A 13 12.00 6.18 -17.26
C ILE A 13 12.69 7.53 -17.57
N PRO A 14 13.32 8.19 -16.58
CA PRO A 14 13.95 9.48 -16.80
C PRO A 14 15.15 9.32 -17.74
N LYS A 15 15.40 10.33 -18.58
CA LYS A 15 16.58 10.32 -19.47
C LYS A 15 17.89 10.36 -18.67
N THR A 16 17.90 11.04 -17.52
CA THR A 16 19.04 11.18 -16.62
C THR A 16 18.54 11.32 -15.19
N GLY A 17 19.29 10.80 -14.21
CA GLY A 17 18.98 10.96 -12.79
C GLY A 17 17.77 10.15 -12.33
N LEU A 18 17.15 10.58 -11.22
CA LEU A 18 16.02 9.90 -10.59
C LEU A 18 14.68 10.47 -11.07
N SER A 19 13.64 9.63 -11.09
CA SER A 19 12.28 10.10 -11.38
C SER A 19 11.77 10.99 -10.26
N GLN A 20 11.17 12.12 -10.63
CA GLN A 20 10.51 13.06 -9.71
C GLN A 20 9.00 12.81 -9.62
N LEU A 21 8.47 11.87 -10.42
CA LEU A 21 7.03 11.64 -10.59
C LEU A 21 6.50 10.45 -9.77
N GLY A 22 7.37 9.80 -9.00
CA GLY A 22 7.00 8.67 -8.17
C GLY A 22 8.21 7.82 -7.80
N ARG A 23 7.99 6.84 -6.95
CA ARG A 23 9.01 5.87 -6.54
C ARG A 23 8.46 4.46 -6.70
N TRP A 24 9.03 3.73 -7.65
CA TRP A 24 8.74 2.32 -7.90
C TRP A 24 9.61 1.42 -7.02
N MET A 25 9.11 0.24 -6.71
CA MET A 25 9.82 -0.84 -6.03
C MET A 25 9.45 -2.16 -6.71
N SER A 26 10.43 -3.05 -6.91
CA SER A 26 10.17 -4.38 -7.46
C SER A 26 9.37 -5.25 -6.49
N GLU A 27 8.67 -6.26 -7.00
CA GLU A 27 7.93 -7.22 -6.17
C GLU A 27 8.87 -7.97 -5.21
N GLU A 28 10.07 -8.36 -5.67
CA GLU A 28 11.07 -9.06 -4.85
C GLU A 28 11.57 -8.19 -3.68
N ASP A 29 11.88 -6.91 -3.95
CA ASP A 29 12.34 -5.99 -2.91
C ASP A 29 11.22 -5.67 -1.91
N PHE A 30 9.98 -5.57 -2.39
CA PHE A 30 8.83 -5.38 -1.52
C PHE A 30 8.60 -6.58 -0.61
N GLU A 31 8.68 -7.80 -1.13
CA GLU A 31 8.50 -9.03 -0.36
C GLU A 31 9.57 -9.15 0.75
N LYS A 32 10.83 -8.85 0.43
CA LYS A 32 11.91 -8.77 1.44
C LYS A 32 11.61 -7.70 2.49
N ALA A 33 11.16 -6.52 2.07
CA ALA A 33 10.84 -5.43 2.98
C ALA A 33 9.64 -5.74 3.89
N PHE A 34 8.62 -6.43 3.36
CA PHE A 34 7.42 -6.85 4.07
C PHE A 34 7.77 -7.89 5.15
N ASN A 35 8.49 -8.95 4.77
CA ASN A 35 8.91 -10.01 5.68
C ASN A 35 9.86 -9.52 6.77
N ALA A 36 10.61 -8.44 6.52
CA ALA A 36 11.44 -7.82 7.54
C ALA A 36 10.67 -6.96 8.57
N ARG A 37 9.38 -6.66 8.34
CA ARG A 37 8.60 -5.68 9.12
C ARG A 37 7.36 -6.24 9.78
N PHE A 38 6.53 -6.94 9.02
CA PHE A 38 5.19 -7.31 9.48
C PHE A 38 5.12 -8.55 10.38
N PRO A 39 6.02 -9.56 10.29
CA PRO A 39 5.99 -10.69 11.21
C PRO A 39 6.13 -10.24 12.67
N GLY A 40 5.07 -10.47 13.46
CA GLY A 40 5.03 -10.11 14.89
C GLY A 40 4.83 -8.63 15.21
N CYS A 41 4.57 -7.76 14.21
CA CYS A 41 4.47 -6.31 14.42
C CYS A 41 3.37 -5.88 15.41
N MET A 42 2.29 -6.66 15.53
CA MET A 42 1.16 -6.36 16.42
C MET A 42 1.15 -7.23 17.69
N LYS A 43 2.27 -7.89 18.05
CA LYS A 43 2.30 -8.78 19.23
C LYS A 43 1.97 -8.00 20.50
N GLY A 44 0.95 -8.45 21.23
CA GLY A 44 0.48 -7.80 22.45
C GLY A 44 -0.39 -6.56 22.22
N ARG A 45 -0.81 -6.30 20.97
CA ARG A 45 -1.75 -5.23 20.60
C ARG A 45 -3.01 -5.84 19.98
N THR A 46 -4.12 -5.12 20.07
CA THR A 46 -5.38 -5.49 19.42
C THR A 46 -5.33 -5.08 17.96
N MET A 47 -5.63 -6.00 17.04
CA MET A 47 -5.90 -5.67 15.65
C MET A 47 -7.37 -5.29 15.51
N TYR A 48 -7.63 -4.05 15.13
CA TYR A 48 -8.94 -3.52 14.78
C TYR A 48 -9.25 -3.81 13.31
N VAL A 49 -10.51 -4.16 13.03
CA VAL A 49 -11.04 -4.35 11.67
C VAL A 49 -12.02 -3.23 11.39
N ILE A 50 -11.68 -2.36 10.44
CA ILE A 50 -12.47 -1.16 10.13
C ILE A 50 -13.12 -1.32 8.75
N PRO A 51 -14.42 -1.66 8.67
CA PRO A 51 -15.16 -1.59 7.41
C PRO A 51 -15.53 -0.13 7.11
N PHE A 52 -15.13 0.37 5.94
CA PHE A 52 -15.42 1.75 5.54
C PHE A 52 -15.87 1.85 4.07
N SER A 53 -16.53 2.96 3.75
CA SER A 53 -16.97 3.29 2.40
C SER A 53 -16.39 4.64 1.98
N MET A 54 -15.77 4.67 0.80
CA MET A 54 -15.34 5.91 0.15
C MET A 54 -16.46 6.41 -0.75
N GLY A 55 -17.32 7.27 -0.21
CA GLY A 55 -18.51 7.82 -0.86
C GLY A 55 -19.81 7.37 -0.17
N PRO A 56 -20.99 7.90 -0.58
CA PRO A 56 -22.26 7.48 -0.02
C PRO A 56 -22.51 5.98 -0.26
N LEU A 57 -23.00 5.29 0.76
CA LEU A 57 -23.35 3.87 0.65
C LEU A 57 -24.36 3.67 -0.48
N GLY A 58 -24.08 2.68 -1.34
CA GLY A 58 -24.91 2.36 -2.50
C GLY A 58 -24.68 3.24 -3.72
N SER A 59 -23.81 4.26 -3.65
CA SER A 59 -23.44 5.03 -4.83
C SER A 59 -22.68 4.14 -5.84
N PRO A 60 -22.96 4.24 -7.15
CA PRO A 60 -22.28 3.44 -8.17
C PRO A 60 -20.77 3.74 -8.27
N LEU A 61 -20.33 4.89 -7.75
CA LEU A 61 -18.92 5.27 -7.70
C LEU A 61 -18.25 4.94 -6.36
N SER A 62 -19.03 4.51 -5.36
CA SER A 62 -18.47 4.16 -4.05
C SER A 62 -17.55 2.94 -4.13
N LYS A 63 -16.54 2.92 -3.26
CA LYS A 63 -15.64 1.76 -3.08
C LYS A 63 -15.64 1.39 -1.60
N ILE A 64 -15.79 0.11 -1.32
CA ILE A 64 -15.69 -0.44 0.03
C ILE A 64 -14.24 -0.86 0.28
N GLY A 65 -13.74 -0.56 1.48
CA GLY A 65 -12.44 -0.96 1.96
C GLY A 65 -12.52 -1.59 3.35
N ILE A 66 -11.55 -2.44 3.66
CA ILE A 66 -11.30 -2.94 5.02
C ILE A 66 -9.88 -2.51 5.39
N GLU A 67 -9.75 -1.80 6.50
CA GLU A 67 -8.45 -1.47 7.07
C GLU A 67 -8.20 -2.31 8.32
N LEU A 68 -6.98 -2.85 8.43
CA LEU A 68 -6.48 -3.56 9.60
C LEU A 68 -5.41 -2.69 10.27
N THR A 69 -5.64 -2.32 11.51
CA THR A 69 -4.73 -1.44 12.26
C THR A 69 -4.61 -1.89 13.71
N ASP A 70 -3.46 -1.71 14.33
CA ASP A 70 -3.27 -1.87 15.77
C ASP A 70 -3.31 -0.53 16.53
N SER A 71 -3.66 0.56 15.82
CA SER A 71 -3.84 1.89 16.37
C SER A 71 -5.32 2.18 16.67
N PRO A 72 -5.65 2.58 17.90
CA PRO A 72 -6.99 3.08 18.23
C PRO A 72 -7.25 4.52 17.76
N TYR A 73 -6.20 5.31 17.49
CA TYR A 73 -6.28 6.65 16.89
C TYR A 73 -6.25 6.53 15.36
#